data_AF-A0A7V5XDT5-F1
#
_entry.id   AF-A0A7V5XDT5-F1
#
_cell.length_a   1.000
_cell.length_b   1.000
_cell.length_c   1.000
_cell.angle_alpha   90.00
_cell.angle_beta   90.00
_cell.angle_gamma   90.00
#
_symmetry.space_group_name_H-M   'P 1'
#
loop_
_entity.id
_entity.type
_entity.pdbx_description
1 polymer ?
#
loop_
_entity_poly.entity_id
_entity_poly.type
_entity_poly.pdbx_seq_one_letter_code
_entity_poly.pdbx_strand_id
1 'polypeptide(L)'
;MLHAPKHARPFVNGATSKTLRDTMVGNTAGSPPERRDDFYLPDLCTPSAALGVVLIAEIVAICLALARLNTWDQFFIDLARTSLLLLWIGLGAAALLCALRPRLSRLPVATASLASFLTVLAVIVIVSEGVFWLGKGYDSSWFPHDHGFFLSRNLILGGLVTGLVLRYFYVIHQWQDNVERHAQTRIHALQARIRPHFLFNSMNTIADLTRSNPAAAEAAVEDLADLFRASLSDA
;
A
#
# COMPACT_ATOMS: atom_id res chain seq x y z
N MET A 1 -33.88 -84.41 24.25
CA MET A 1 -34.76 -83.83 25.29
C MET A 1 -33.90 -83.53 26.51
N LEU A 2 -34.07 -82.33 27.09
CA LEU A 2 -33.44 -81.76 28.30
C LEU A 2 -32.00 -81.17 28.22
N HIS A 3 -31.97 -79.91 28.70
CA HIS A 3 -30.99 -79.21 29.55
C HIS A 3 -29.79 -78.45 28.94
N ALA A 4 -29.73 -77.17 29.36
CA ALA A 4 -28.76 -76.11 29.06
C ALA A 4 -27.34 -76.40 29.58
N PRO A 5 -26.30 -75.63 29.20
CA PRO A 5 -25.99 -74.40 29.96
C PRO A 5 -25.22 -73.25 29.23
N LYS A 6 -25.31 -72.04 29.83
CA LYS A 6 -24.28 -70.97 30.01
C LYS A 6 -23.68 -70.26 28.77
N HIS A 7 -23.88 -68.93 28.66
CA HIS A 7 -22.89 -67.89 29.04
C HIS A 7 -23.32 -66.45 28.67
N ALA A 8 -23.20 -65.55 29.67
CA ALA A 8 -22.78 -64.13 29.66
C ALA A 8 -23.39 -63.06 28.69
N ARG A 9 -23.89 -61.99 29.34
CA ARG A 9 -24.13 -60.59 28.87
C ARG A 9 -22.80 -59.92 28.37
N PRO A 10 -22.74 -58.74 27.68
CA PRO A 10 -23.64 -57.59 27.86
C PRO A 10 -23.87 -56.61 26.67
N PHE A 11 -24.77 -55.64 26.93
CA PHE A 11 -24.79 -54.24 26.48
C PHE A 11 -24.42 -53.89 25.03
N VAL A 12 -25.46 -53.53 24.27
CA VAL A 12 -25.39 -52.57 23.16
C VAL A 12 -25.15 -51.18 23.77
N ASN A 13 -24.07 -50.50 23.39
CA ASN A 13 -23.98 -49.04 23.43
C ASN A 13 -22.82 -48.52 22.56
N GLY A 14 -23.15 -47.59 21.65
CA GLY A 14 -22.27 -46.48 21.29
C GLY A 14 -21.13 -46.75 20.31
N ALA A 15 -21.39 -47.44 19.20
CA ALA A 15 -20.50 -47.35 18.06
C ALA A 15 -20.67 -46.00 17.36
N THR A 16 -19.55 -45.27 17.26
CA THR A 16 -19.20 -44.42 16.09
C THR A 16 -20.02 -43.14 15.87
N SER A 17 -19.99 -42.21 16.85
CA SER A 17 -20.22 -40.77 16.61
C SER A 17 -19.02 -40.06 15.95
N LYS A 18 -17.89 -40.76 15.77
CA LYS A 18 -16.60 -40.15 15.39
C LYS A 18 -16.38 -40.02 13.88
N THR A 19 -17.18 -40.68 13.03
CA THR A 19 -16.95 -40.76 11.58
C THR A 19 -17.84 -39.85 10.72
N LEU A 20 -18.66 -38.99 11.35
CA LEU A 20 -19.51 -38.01 10.65
C LEU A 20 -19.06 -36.55 10.83
N ARG A 21 -18.01 -36.29 11.63
CA ARG A 21 -17.44 -34.94 11.80
C ARG A 21 -16.36 -34.58 10.77
N ASP A 22 -15.76 -35.57 10.11
CA ASP A 22 -14.60 -35.35 9.25
C ASP A 22 -14.95 -34.98 7.79
N THR A 23 -16.24 -34.94 7.43
CA THR A 23 -16.69 -34.70 6.04
C THR A 23 -17.38 -33.34 5.82
N MET A 24 -17.46 -32.47 6.83
CA MET A 24 -18.05 -31.12 6.72
C MET A 24 -17.09 -29.97 7.11
N VAL A 25 -15.78 -30.21 7.13
CA VAL A 25 -14.77 -29.14 7.11
C VAL A 25 -14.16 -29.10 5.71
N GLY A 26 -15.01 -28.75 4.76
CA GLY A 26 -14.59 -28.37 3.42
C GLY A 26 -13.84 -27.05 3.49
N ASN A 27 -12.56 -27.11 3.15
CA ASN A 27 -11.85 -26.07 2.41
C ASN A 27 -11.87 -24.66 3.01
N THR A 28 -11.03 -24.43 4.01
CA THR A 28 -10.26 -23.17 4.08
C THR A 28 -8.80 -23.54 4.24
N ALA A 29 -8.18 -23.97 3.13
CA ALA A 29 -6.74 -23.83 2.99
C ALA A 29 -6.44 -22.35 3.21
N GLY A 30 -5.98 -22.01 4.41
CA GLY A 30 -5.45 -20.71 4.72
C GLY A 30 -4.38 -20.42 3.69
N SER A 31 -4.70 -19.52 2.76
CA SER A 31 -3.71 -18.83 1.97
C SER A 31 -2.61 -18.37 2.93
N PRO A 32 -1.33 -18.57 2.59
CA PRO A 32 -0.25 -17.97 3.39
C PRO A 32 -0.57 -16.48 3.53
N PRO A 33 -0.30 -15.85 4.69
CA PRO A 33 -0.64 -14.46 4.91
C PRO A 33 -0.10 -13.68 3.72
N GLU A 34 -1.03 -13.10 2.96
CA GLU A 34 -0.71 -12.16 1.89
C GLU A 34 0.12 -11.10 2.61
N ARG A 35 1.44 -11.18 2.39
CA ARG A 35 2.37 -10.16 2.83
C ARG A 35 1.86 -8.95 2.08
N ARG A 36 1.07 -8.11 2.76
CA ARG A 36 0.74 -6.78 2.29
C ARG A 36 2.10 -6.15 2.06
N ASP A 37 2.51 -6.21 0.81
CA ASP A 37 3.66 -5.48 0.34
C ASP A 37 3.22 -4.03 0.48
N ASP A 38 3.45 -3.48 1.69
CA ASP A 38 3.47 -2.05 2.01
C ASP A 38 4.65 -1.41 1.26
N PHE A 39 4.78 -1.74 -0.03
CA PHE A 39 5.78 -1.27 -0.92
C PHE A 39 5.32 0.09 -1.41
N TYR A 40 5.68 1.07 -0.58
CA TYR A 40 5.62 2.51 -0.71
C TYR A 40 5.79 3.14 -2.11
N LEU A 41 6.34 2.45 -3.11
CA LEU A 41 6.36 2.96 -4.48
C LEU A 41 5.08 2.49 -5.19
N PRO A 42 4.21 3.39 -5.70
CA PRO A 42 3.20 2.96 -6.66
C PRO A 42 3.94 2.24 -7.78
N ASP A 43 3.43 1.08 -8.17
CA ASP A 43 4.12 0.25 -9.14
C ASP A 43 4.38 1.06 -10.41
N LEU A 44 5.62 1.54 -10.56
CA LEU A 44 6.12 2.26 -11.73
C LEU A 44 6.02 1.38 -12.99
N CYS A 45 5.78 0.08 -12.80
CA CYS A 45 5.56 -0.93 -13.82
C CYS A 45 4.09 -1.08 -14.23
N THR A 46 3.17 -0.38 -13.56
CA THR A 46 1.78 -0.33 -14.01
C THR A 46 1.66 0.61 -15.21
N PRO A 47 0.77 0.30 -16.16
CA PRO A 47 0.54 1.15 -17.32
C PRO A 47 0.06 2.56 -16.90
N SER A 48 -0.65 2.70 -15.78
CA SER A 48 -1.06 3.99 -15.23
C SER A 48 0.13 4.85 -14.78
N ALA A 49 1.14 4.25 -14.13
CA ALA A 49 2.35 4.98 -13.77
C ALA A 49 3.19 5.37 -14.99
N ALA A 50 3.29 4.50 -15.99
CA ALA A 50 3.95 4.80 -17.25
C ALA A 50 3.26 5.98 -17.98
N LEU A 51 1.93 6.01 -18.01
CA LEU A 51 1.16 7.14 -18.54
C LEU A 51 1.45 8.44 -17.77
N GLY A 52 1.59 8.38 -16.44
CA GLY A 52 2.00 9.52 -15.64
C GLY A 52 3.37 10.07 -16.03
N VAL A 53 4.36 9.19 -16.25
CA VAL A 53 5.71 9.58 -16.71
C VAL A 53 5.65 10.24 -18.07
N VAL A 54 4.90 9.65 -19.02
CA VAL A 54 4.70 10.21 -20.37
C VAL A 54 4.06 11.60 -20.29
N LEU A 55 3.01 11.75 -19.48
CA LEU A 55 2.29 13.02 -19.34
C LEU A 55 3.18 14.11 -18.72
N ILE A 56 3.94 13.80 -17.67
CA ILE A 56 4.91 14.73 -17.07
C ILE A 56 6.00 15.10 -18.08
N ALA A 57 6.52 14.13 -18.84
CA ALA A 57 7.55 14.36 -19.86
C ALA A 57 7.05 15.30 -20.97
N GLU A 58 5.84 15.09 -21.49
CA GLU A 58 5.24 15.93 -22.52
C GLU A 58 4.96 17.35 -22.02
N ILE A 59 4.44 17.50 -20.79
CA ILE A 59 4.24 18.84 -20.21
C ILE A 59 5.57 19.59 -20.10
N VAL A 60 6.63 18.93 -19.62
CA VAL A 60 7.96 19.54 -19.52
C VAL A 60 8.50 19.89 -20.91
N ALA A 61 8.33 19.02 -21.91
CA ALA A 61 8.74 19.27 -23.29
C ALA A 61 8.04 20.50 -23.87
N ILE A 62 6.72 20.61 -23.71
CA ILE A 62 5.93 21.76 -24.15
C ILE A 62 6.40 23.04 -23.45
N CYS A 63 6.59 23.01 -22.13
CA CYS A 63 7.09 24.17 -21.39
C CYS A 63 8.47 24.63 -21.90
N LEU A 64 9.37 23.70 -22.20
CA LEU A 64 10.71 24.01 -22.73
C LEU A 64 10.70 24.51 -24.16
N ALA A 65 9.80 23.98 -25.00
CA ALA A 65 9.63 24.44 -26.37
C ALA A 65 9.02 25.85 -26.41
N LEU A 66 8.02 26.12 -25.57
CA LEU A 66 7.44 27.45 -25.39
C LEU A 66 8.47 28.45 -24.87
N ALA A 67 9.33 28.06 -23.91
CA ALA A 67 10.36 28.94 -23.39
C ALA A 67 11.45 29.33 -24.41
N ARG A 68 11.58 28.57 -25.52
CA ARG A 68 12.56 28.80 -26.57
C ARG A 68 11.99 29.47 -27.83
N LEU A 69 10.73 29.87 -27.80
CA LEU A 69 10.03 30.47 -28.95
C LEU A 69 10.81 31.66 -29.53
N ASN A 70 11.25 31.49 -30.77
CA ASN A 70 11.76 32.58 -31.60
C ASN A 70 10.97 32.64 -32.94
N THR A 71 10.59 31.48 -33.49
CA THR A 71 9.70 31.33 -34.67
C THR A 71 8.84 30.05 -34.60
N TRP A 72 7.73 30.00 -35.35
CA TRP A 72 6.80 28.84 -35.37
C TRP A 72 7.41 27.56 -35.95
N ASP A 73 8.34 27.66 -36.91
CA ASP A 73 9.00 26.47 -37.48
C ASP A 73 10.00 25.83 -36.51
N GLN A 74 10.73 26.66 -35.74
CA GLN A 74 11.66 26.18 -34.72
C GLN A 74 10.93 25.51 -33.56
N PHE A 75 9.71 25.97 -33.24
CA PHE A 75 8.90 25.39 -32.18
C PHE A 75 8.61 23.90 -32.40
N PHE A 76 8.14 23.50 -33.58
CA PHE A 76 7.80 22.09 -33.84
C PHE A 76 9.04 21.18 -33.84
N ILE A 77 10.17 21.67 -34.34
CA ILE A 77 11.44 20.93 -34.34
C ILE A 77 11.97 20.76 -32.92
N ASP A 78 11.99 21.84 -32.13
CA ASP A 78 12.41 21.79 -30.73
C ASP A 78 11.48 20.91 -29.89
N LEU A 79 10.16 20.99 -30.12
CA LEU A 79 9.19 20.14 -29.46
C LEU A 79 9.42 18.67 -29.79
N ALA A 80 9.50 18.30 -31.07
CA ALA A 80 9.70 16.91 -31.48
C ALA A 80 11.01 16.33 -30.92
N ARG A 81 12.11 17.09 -30.98
CA ARG A 81 13.40 16.66 -30.44
C ARG A 81 13.38 16.53 -28.91
N THR A 82 12.78 17.48 -28.20
CA THR A 82 12.73 17.45 -26.73
C THR A 82 11.77 16.41 -26.18
N SER A 83 10.58 16.26 -26.77
CA SER A 83 9.62 15.19 -26.46
C SER A 83 10.27 13.83 -26.65
N LEU A 84 10.86 13.57 -27.83
CA LEU A 84 11.48 12.28 -28.11
C LEU A 84 12.56 11.93 -27.08
N LEU A 85 13.42 12.89 -26.74
CA LEU A 85 14.46 12.71 -25.73
C LEU A 85 13.88 12.44 -24.34
N LEU A 86 12.91 13.25 -23.89
CA LEU A 86 12.31 13.14 -22.57
C LEU A 86 11.52 11.83 -22.41
N LEU A 87 10.80 11.40 -23.44
CA LEU A 87 10.10 10.11 -23.46
C LEU A 87 11.06 8.95 -23.37
N TRP A 88 12.15 8.96 -24.15
CA TRP A 88 13.16 7.89 -24.10
C TRP A 88 13.83 7.79 -22.73
N ILE A 89 14.19 8.94 -22.14
CA ILE A 89 14.76 8.99 -20.79
C ILE A 89 13.75 8.51 -19.75
N GLY A 90 12.51 9.02 -19.80
CA GLY A 90 11.47 8.69 -18.82
C GLY A 90 11.07 7.22 -18.86
N LEU A 91 10.81 6.68 -20.05
CA LEU A 91 10.46 5.27 -20.23
C LEU A 91 11.65 4.35 -19.94
N GLY A 92 12.87 4.73 -20.36
CA GLY A 92 14.08 3.98 -20.05
C GLY A 92 14.36 3.93 -18.54
N ALA A 93 14.21 5.05 -17.84
CA ALA A 93 14.35 5.11 -16.39
C ALA A 93 13.26 4.30 -15.68
N ALA A 94 11.99 4.39 -16.11
CA ALA A 94 10.90 3.60 -15.56
C ALA A 94 11.14 2.09 -15.76
N ALA A 95 11.55 1.66 -16.95
CA ALA A 95 11.87 0.27 -17.25
C ALA A 95 13.06 -0.24 -16.41
N LEU A 96 14.11 0.58 -16.25
CA LEU A 96 15.26 0.22 -15.43
C LEU A 96 14.90 0.12 -13.95
N LEU A 97 14.13 1.08 -13.42
CA LEU A 97 13.61 1.03 -12.06
C LEU A 97 12.73 -0.20 -11.83
N CYS A 98 11.93 -0.58 -12.82
CA CYS A 98 11.15 -1.82 -12.80
C CYS A 98 12.02 -3.06 -12.71
N ALA A 99 13.09 -3.14 -13.50
CA ALA A 99 14.05 -4.25 -13.43
C ALA A 99 14.81 -4.29 -12.09
N LEU A 100 15.09 -3.13 -11.47
CA LEU A 100 15.79 -3.01 -10.20
C LEU A 100 14.87 -3.16 -8.97
N ARG A 101 13.54 -3.09 -9.14
CA ARG A 101 12.52 -3.24 -8.09
C ARG A 101 12.77 -4.39 -7.10
N PRO A 102 13.05 -5.66 -7.52
CA PRO A 102 13.26 -6.76 -6.58
C PRO A 102 14.51 -6.61 -5.70
N ARG A 103 15.48 -5.77 -6.11
CA ARG A 103 16.61 -5.40 -5.25
C ARG A 103 16.29 -4.21 -4.35
N LEU A 104 15.55 -3.23 -4.87
CA LEU A 104 15.10 -2.06 -4.12
C LEU A 104 14.13 -2.42 -2.99
N SER A 105 13.32 -3.48 -3.14
CA SER A 105 12.37 -3.92 -2.12
C SER A 105 12.99 -4.49 -0.85
N ARG A 106 14.29 -4.80 -0.88
CA ARG A 106 15.03 -5.28 0.30
C ARG A 106 15.65 -4.16 1.13
N LEU A 107 15.57 -2.93 0.65
CA LEU A 107 16.25 -1.77 1.23
C LEU A 107 15.26 -0.91 2.04
N PRO A 108 15.73 -0.22 3.12
CA PRO A 108 14.89 0.71 3.85
C PRO A 108 14.46 1.90 2.97
N VAL A 109 13.27 2.44 3.25
CA VAL A 109 12.58 3.48 2.44
C VAL A 109 13.48 4.65 2.06
N ALA A 110 14.28 5.16 3.00
CA ALA A 110 15.21 6.26 2.74
C ALA A 110 16.27 5.87 1.68
N THR A 111 16.89 4.69 1.82
CA THR A 111 17.90 4.22 0.85
C THR A 111 17.29 3.84 -0.49
N ALA A 112 16.06 3.31 -0.52
CA ALA A 112 15.35 3.02 -1.75
C ALA A 112 15.04 4.31 -2.53
N SER A 113 14.62 5.38 -1.84
CA SER A 113 14.37 6.69 -2.48
C SER A 113 15.64 7.31 -3.07
N LEU A 114 16.76 7.24 -2.34
CA LEU A 114 18.05 7.71 -2.83
C LEU A 114 18.55 6.88 -4.02
N ALA A 115 18.44 5.55 -3.95
CA ALA A 115 18.83 4.67 -5.04
C ALA A 115 17.99 4.92 -6.31
N SER A 116 16.68 5.12 -6.18
CA SER A 116 15.81 5.51 -7.30
C SER A 116 16.25 6.83 -7.92
N PHE A 117 16.52 7.86 -7.10
CA PHE A 117 16.99 9.16 -7.57
C PHE A 117 18.30 9.04 -8.36
N LEU A 118 19.29 8.33 -7.80
CA LEU A 118 20.58 8.10 -8.46
C LEU A 118 20.44 7.31 -9.76
N THR A 119 19.53 6.33 -9.80
CA THR A 119 19.28 5.53 -11.01
C THR A 119 18.72 6.40 -12.13
N VAL A 120 17.76 7.28 -11.83
CA VAL A 120 17.20 8.20 -12.84
C VAL A 120 18.26 9.18 -13.34
N LEU A 121 19.06 9.77 -12.43
CA LEU A 121 20.17 10.65 -12.82
C LEU A 121 21.20 9.93 -13.71
N ALA A 122 21.53 8.68 -13.38
CA ALA A 122 22.45 7.89 -14.19
C ALA A 122 21.90 7.65 -15.61
N VAL A 123 20.60 7.35 -15.74
CA VAL A 123 19.95 7.21 -17.06
C VAL A 123 19.99 8.52 -17.84
N ILE A 124 19.70 9.66 -17.20
CA ILE A 124 19.77 10.98 -17.84
C ILE A 124 21.17 11.24 -18.40
N VAL A 125 22.22 10.95 -17.63
CA VAL A 125 23.61 11.11 -18.06
C VAL A 125 23.93 10.18 -19.23
N ILE A 126 23.65 8.88 -19.10
CA ILE A 126 23.96 7.89 -20.14
C ILE A 126 23.26 8.23 -21.46
N VAL A 127 21.99 8.61 -21.43
CA VAL A 127 21.24 8.96 -22.64
C VAL A 127 21.75 10.28 -23.23
N SER A 128 22.03 11.29 -22.39
CA SER A 128 22.55 12.59 -22.85
C SER A 128 23.94 12.46 -23.50
N GLU A 129 24.82 11.65 -22.90
CA GLU A 129 26.15 11.33 -23.46
C GLU A 129 26.03 10.52 -24.74
N GLY A 130 25.13 9.54 -24.79
CA GLY A 130 24.86 8.76 -26.00
C GLY A 130 24.44 9.65 -27.17
N VAL A 131 23.51 10.57 -26.94
CA VAL A 131 23.08 11.55 -27.95
C VAL A 131 24.24 12.46 -28.38
N PHE A 132 25.08 12.90 -27.45
CA PHE A 132 26.25 13.72 -27.77
C PHE A 132 27.29 12.96 -28.61
N TRP A 133 27.57 11.70 -28.26
CA TRP A 133 28.52 10.86 -28.98
C TRP A 133 28.05 10.53 -30.40
N LEU A 134 26.76 10.21 -30.57
CA LEU A 134 26.10 10.04 -31.87
C LEU A 134 26.15 11.33 -32.72
N GLY A 135 26.00 12.49 -32.08
CA GLY A 135 26.06 13.80 -32.74
C GLY A 135 27.45 14.20 -33.22
N LYS A 136 28.52 13.68 -32.61
CA LYS A 136 29.91 14.00 -32.98
C LYS A 136 30.27 13.58 -34.42
N GLY A 137 29.52 12.64 -35.01
CA GLY A 137 29.69 12.19 -36.39
C GLY A 137 28.86 12.96 -37.42
N TYR A 138 27.92 13.82 -37.00
CA TYR A 138 26.97 14.50 -37.88
C TYR A 138 26.89 16.00 -37.56
N ASP A 139 27.45 16.82 -38.44
CA ASP A 139 27.44 18.29 -38.33
C ASP A 139 26.07 18.86 -38.73
N SER A 140 25.06 18.59 -37.90
CA SER A 140 23.68 19.03 -38.13
C SER A 140 23.20 19.88 -36.96
N SER A 141 22.40 20.90 -37.27
CA SER A 141 21.72 21.80 -36.31
C SER A 141 20.81 21.07 -35.31
N TRP A 142 20.65 19.75 -35.49
CA TRP A 142 19.91 18.84 -34.63
C TRP A 142 20.70 18.38 -33.40
N PHE A 143 22.00 18.67 -33.28
CA PHE A 143 22.81 18.31 -32.11
C PHE A 143 23.29 19.55 -31.33
N PRO A 144 23.38 19.47 -29.99
CA PRO A 144 23.78 20.61 -29.18
C PRO A 144 25.30 20.78 -29.26
N HIS A 145 25.77 21.98 -29.61
CA HIS A 145 27.21 22.28 -29.65
C HIS A 145 27.81 22.43 -28.24
N ASP A 146 27.03 22.92 -27.27
CA ASP A 146 27.46 23.11 -25.88
C ASP A 146 27.10 21.91 -24.99
N HIS A 147 28.04 20.98 -24.86
CA HIS A 147 27.91 19.78 -24.04
C HIS A 147 27.55 20.11 -22.57
N GLY A 148 28.29 21.03 -21.93
CA GLY A 148 28.12 21.34 -20.52
C GLY A 148 26.77 21.98 -20.20
N PHE A 149 26.29 22.90 -21.05
CA PHE A 149 24.99 23.53 -20.86
C PHE A 149 23.84 22.55 -21.10
N PHE A 150 23.95 21.69 -22.12
CA PHE A 150 22.94 20.67 -22.40
C PHE A 150 22.82 19.64 -21.27
N LEU A 151 23.95 19.09 -20.80
CA LEU A 151 23.96 18.08 -19.76
C LEU A 151 23.46 18.65 -18.41
N SER A 152 23.97 19.81 -18.01
CA SER A 152 23.54 20.46 -16.76
C SER A 152 22.04 20.79 -16.77
N ARG A 153 21.50 21.29 -17.89
CA ARG A 153 20.06 21.59 -18.00
C ARG A 153 19.20 20.33 -17.83
N ASN A 154 19.54 19.23 -18.50
CA ASN A 154 18.79 17.98 -18.38
C ASN A 154 18.92 17.37 -16.99
N LEU A 155 20.09 17.47 -16.36
CA LEU A 155 20.33 16.98 -15.00
C LEU A 155 19.54 17.78 -13.97
N ILE A 156 19.49 19.12 -14.10
CA ILE A 156 18.72 20.01 -13.22
C ILE A 156 17.22 19.74 -13.39
N LEU A 157 16.71 19.70 -14.62
CA LEU A 157 15.29 19.45 -14.90
C LEU A 157 14.86 18.06 -14.41
N GLY A 158 15.61 17.02 -14.77
CA GLY A 158 15.32 15.66 -14.32
C GLY A 158 15.41 15.53 -12.80
N GLY A 159 16.44 16.12 -12.18
CA GLY A 159 16.59 16.15 -10.73
C GLY A 159 15.43 16.85 -10.01
N LEU A 160 14.97 17.99 -10.54
CA LEU A 160 13.80 18.70 -10.00
C LEU A 160 12.52 17.87 -10.11
N VAL A 161 12.25 17.30 -11.29
CA VAL A 161 11.05 16.49 -11.52
C VAL A 161 11.06 15.23 -10.65
N THR A 162 12.16 14.46 -10.66
CA THR A 162 12.29 13.25 -9.85
C THR A 162 12.27 13.57 -8.36
N GLY A 163 12.91 14.66 -7.93
CA GLY A 163 12.89 15.11 -6.54
C GLY A 163 11.49 15.49 -6.07
N LEU A 164 10.71 16.19 -6.89
CA LEU A 164 9.33 16.57 -6.59
C LEU A 164 8.42 15.34 -6.49
N VAL A 165 8.56 14.39 -7.42
CA VAL A 165 7.83 13.12 -7.42
C VAL A 165 8.17 12.30 -6.17
N LEU A 166 9.45 12.19 -5.80
CA LEU A 166 9.88 11.51 -4.57
C LEU A 166 9.36 12.20 -3.31
N ARG A 167 9.36 13.54 -3.28
CA ARG A 167 8.83 14.32 -2.16
C ARG A 167 7.32 14.12 -2.01
N TYR A 168 6.59 14.13 -3.12
CA TYR A 168 5.16 13.83 -3.15
C TYR A 168 4.88 12.44 -2.56
N PHE A 169 5.64 11.43 -2.97
CA PHE A 169 5.52 10.09 -2.40
C PHE A 169 5.87 10.07 -0.91
N TYR A 170 6.92 10.78 -0.48
CA TYR A 170 7.28 10.83 0.93
C TYR A 170 6.17 11.39 1.81
N VAL A 171 5.49 12.44 1.32
CA VAL A 171 4.36 13.04 2.01
C VAL A 171 3.15 12.10 2.03
N ILE A 172 2.85 11.40 0.93
CA ILE A 172 1.67 10.50 0.90
C ILE A 172 1.82 9.34 1.88
N HIS A 173 3.02 8.79 2.04
CA HIS A 173 3.27 7.72 3.02
C HIS A 173 3.20 8.20 4.46
N GLN A 174 3.80 9.35 4.76
CA GLN A 174 3.64 9.98 6.08
C GLN A 174 2.16 10.20 6.42
N TRP A 175 1.35 10.53 5.41
CA TRP A 175 -0.08 10.70 5.57
C TRP A 175 -0.79 9.38 5.88
N GLN A 176 -0.48 8.30 5.16
CA GLN A 176 -1.04 6.96 5.41
C GLN A 176 -0.69 6.46 6.82
N ASP A 177 0.57 6.56 7.23
CA ASP A 177 1.01 6.17 8.58
C ASP A 177 0.26 6.93 9.67
N ASN A 178 0.05 8.24 9.48
CA ASN A 178 -0.68 9.05 10.46
C ASN A 178 -2.17 8.73 10.46
N VAL A 179 -2.79 8.51 9.30
CA VAL A 179 -4.22 8.14 9.19
C VAL A 179 -4.48 6.81 9.91
N GLU A 180 -3.61 5.81 9.74
CA GLU A 180 -3.73 4.53 10.44
C GLU A 180 -3.64 4.70 11.96
N ARG A 181 -2.65 5.49 12.44
CA ARG A 181 -2.53 5.81 13.87
C ARG A 181 -3.76 6.55 14.40
N HIS A 182 -4.32 7.49 13.63
CA HIS A 182 -5.51 8.24 14.02
C HIS A 182 -6.78 7.38 14.01
N ALA A 183 -6.92 6.45 13.06
CA ALA A 183 -8.02 5.51 13.00
C ALA A 183 -8.01 4.53 14.19
N GLN A 184 -6.83 3.98 14.53
CA GLN A 184 -6.67 3.11 15.70
C GLN A 184 -6.97 3.84 17.02
N THR A 185 -6.57 5.10 17.14
CA THR A 185 -6.84 5.89 18.35
C THR A 185 -8.33 6.20 18.53
N ARG A 186 -9.07 6.44 17.43
CA ARG A 186 -10.54 6.61 17.49
C ARG A 186 -11.26 5.31 17.85
N ILE A 187 -10.80 4.16 17.35
CA ILE A 187 -11.35 2.85 17.72
C ILE A 187 -11.09 2.56 19.20
N HIS A 188 -9.88 2.85 19.70
CA HIS A 188 -9.57 2.70 21.13
C HIS A 188 -10.38 3.65 22.02
N ALA A 189 -10.65 4.88 21.59
CA ALA A 189 -11.52 5.81 22.31
C ALA A 189 -13.00 5.37 22.32
N LEU A 190 -13.47 4.72 21.26
CA LEU A 190 -14.82 4.15 21.19
C LEU A 190 -14.97 2.87 22.03
N GLN A 191 -13.93 2.02 22.08
CA GLN A 191 -13.92 0.83 22.96
C GLN A 191 -13.70 1.19 24.44
N ALA A 192 -13.17 2.37 24.76
CA ALA A 192 -12.95 2.80 26.14
C ALA A 192 -14.24 3.17 26.89
N ARG A 193 -15.39 3.35 26.21
CA ARG A 193 -16.62 3.83 26.86
C ARG A 193 -17.58 2.75 27.38
N ILE A 194 -17.33 1.48 27.08
CA ILE A 194 -18.06 0.37 27.74
C ILE A 194 -17.01 -0.63 28.21
N ARG A 195 -16.64 -0.57 29.49
CA ARG A 195 -15.72 -1.53 30.11
C ARG A 195 -16.45 -2.88 30.14
N PRO A 196 -16.17 -3.83 29.24
CA PRO A 196 -17.00 -5.03 29.08
C PRO A 196 -17.03 -5.87 30.36
N HIS A 197 -15.94 -5.82 31.13
CA HIS A 197 -15.81 -6.48 32.42
C HIS A 197 -16.84 -6.01 33.47
N PHE A 198 -17.24 -4.75 33.46
CA PHE A 198 -18.28 -4.28 34.39
C PHE A 198 -19.62 -4.94 34.09
N LEU A 199 -20.00 -4.98 32.81
CA LEU A 199 -21.25 -5.59 32.36
C LEU A 199 -21.28 -7.10 32.68
N PHE A 200 -20.20 -7.82 32.38
CA PHE A 200 -20.09 -9.25 32.72
C PHE A 200 -20.13 -9.51 34.23
N ASN A 201 -19.45 -8.69 35.04
CA ASN A 201 -19.48 -8.83 36.49
C ASN A 201 -20.86 -8.55 37.08
N SER A 202 -21.54 -7.51 36.59
CA SER A 202 -22.90 -7.18 37.04
C SER A 202 -23.87 -8.30 36.68
N MET A 203 -23.84 -8.84 35.46
CA MET A 203 -24.69 -9.97 35.07
C MET A 203 -24.42 -11.24 35.89
N ASN A 204 -23.16 -11.58 36.15
CA ASN A 204 -22.82 -12.74 36.98
C ASN A 204 -23.29 -12.57 38.44
N THR A 205 -23.13 -11.37 38.99
CA THR A 205 -23.60 -11.06 40.34
C THR A 205 -25.12 -11.18 40.43
N ILE A 206 -25.85 -10.64 39.45
CA ILE A 206 -27.30 -10.78 39.34
C ILE A 206 -27.69 -12.26 39.24
N ALA A 207 -27.01 -13.04 38.40
CA ALA A 207 -27.27 -14.47 38.23
C ALA A 207 -27.11 -15.27 39.54
N ASP A 208 -26.11 -14.95 40.36
CA ASP A 208 -25.96 -15.59 41.68
C ASP A 208 -27.01 -15.10 42.69
N LEU A 209 -27.41 -13.83 42.61
CA LEU A 209 -28.49 -13.28 43.45
C LEU A 209 -29.85 -13.91 43.12
N THR A 210 -30.13 -14.32 41.88
CA THR A 210 -31.43 -14.95 41.54
C THR A 210 -31.74 -16.21 42.36
N ARG A 211 -30.72 -16.95 42.80
CA ARG A 211 -30.89 -18.17 43.61
C ARG A 211 -30.81 -17.92 45.11
N SER A 212 -30.04 -16.92 45.53
CA SER A 212 -29.73 -16.67 46.95
C SER A 212 -30.60 -15.56 47.56
N ASN A 213 -30.93 -14.51 46.80
CA ASN A 213 -31.75 -13.38 47.21
C ASN A 213 -32.46 -12.74 45.98
N PRO A 214 -33.63 -13.25 45.59
CA PRO A 214 -34.34 -12.80 44.39
C PRO A 214 -34.71 -11.32 44.40
N ALA A 215 -35.08 -10.77 45.57
CA ALA A 215 -35.45 -9.35 45.69
C ALA A 215 -34.27 -8.42 45.43
N ALA A 216 -33.06 -8.81 45.85
CA ALA A 216 -31.84 -8.04 45.55
C ALA A 216 -31.41 -8.17 44.08
N ALA A 217 -31.70 -9.31 43.43
CA ALA A 217 -31.44 -9.50 42.01
C ALA A 217 -32.32 -8.57 41.14
N GLU A 218 -33.60 -8.45 41.50
CA GLU A 218 -34.56 -7.57 40.81
C GLU A 218 -34.13 -6.10 40.89
N ALA A 219 -33.79 -5.61 42.08
CA ALA A 219 -33.27 -4.25 42.27
C ALA A 219 -31.97 -3.99 41.49
N ALA A 220 -31.03 -4.94 41.48
CA ALA A 220 -29.78 -4.81 40.75
C ALA A 220 -29.96 -4.79 39.22
N VAL A 221 -31.00 -5.45 38.69
CA VAL A 221 -31.37 -5.38 37.26
C VAL A 221 -31.96 -4.00 36.92
N GLU A 222 -32.81 -3.45 37.78
CA GLU A 222 -33.42 -2.13 37.60
C GLU A 222 -32.34 -1.03 37.62
N ASP A 223 -31.44 -1.05 38.61
CA ASP A 223 -30.30 -0.13 38.70
C ASP A 223 -29.38 -0.20 37.46
N LEU A 224 -29.13 -1.40 36.95
CA LEU A 224 -28.32 -1.60 35.74
C LEU A 224 -29.02 -1.04 34.49
N ALA A 225 -30.34 -1.21 34.40
CA ALA A 225 -31.14 -0.67 33.29
C ALA A 225 -31.19 0.87 33.31
N ASP A 226 -31.33 1.48 34.49
CA ASP A 226 -31.30 2.94 34.65
C ASP A 226 -29.92 3.52 34.34
N LEU A 227 -28.85 2.84 34.76
CA LEU A 227 -27.49 3.22 34.39
C LEU A 227 -27.27 3.19 32.87
N PHE A 228 -27.78 2.17 32.16
CA PHE A 228 -27.71 2.13 30.69
C PHE A 228 -28.58 3.19 30.03
N ARG A 229 -29.78 3.45 30.55
CA ARG A 229 -30.66 4.49 30.04
C ARG A 229 -29.99 5.86 30.12
N ALA A 230 -29.36 6.19 31.24
CA ALA A 230 -28.60 7.44 31.42
C ALA A 230 -27.37 7.51 30.49
N SER A 231 -26.61 6.40 30.35
CA SER A 231 -25.43 6.37 29.49
C SER A 231 -25.75 6.45 27.99
N LEU A 232 -26.94 6.02 27.56
CA LEU A 232 -27.39 6.07 26.17
C LEU A 232 -28.16 7.35 25.82
N SER A 233 -28.72 8.06 26.82
CA SER A 233 -29.35 9.37 26.59
C SER A 233 -28.35 10.53 26.47
N ASP A 234 -27.14 10.37 27.03
CA ASP A 234 -26.04 11.35 26.95
C ASP A 234 -25.14 11.18 25.70
N ALA A 235 -25.55 10.33 24.75
CA ALA A 235 -24.85 10.05 23.48
C ALA A 235 -25.67 10.53 22.28
#